data_AF-A0A7W5DK99-F1
#
_entry.id   AF-A0A7W5DK99-F1
#
_cell.length_a   1.000
_cell.length_b   1.000
_cell.length_c   1.000
_cell.angle_alpha   90.00
_cell.angle_beta   90.00
_cell.angle_gamma   90.00
#
_symmetry.space_group_name_H-M   'P 1'
#
loop_
_entity.id
_entity.type
_entity.pdbx_description
1 polymer ?
#
loop_
_entity_poly.entity_id
_entity_poly.type
_entity_poly.pdbx_seq_one_letter_code
_entity_poly.pdbx_strand_id
1 'polypeptide(L)' 'MTDETLPFADLEHVYERLAETLDALPEAQESHFLAQLALALAHRVPEVERVMAAIDEAREGTRAD' A
#
# COMPACT_ATOMS: atom_id res chain seq x y z
N MET A 1 2.35 -22.60 3.27
CA MET A 1 2.61 -21.85 2.03
C MET A 1 3.43 -20.65 2.45
N THR A 2 4.61 -20.45 1.88
CA THR A 2 5.49 -19.34 2.23
C THR A 2 4.79 -18.04 1.87
N ASP A 3 4.53 -17.20 2.86
CA ASP A 3 4.24 -15.79 2.62
C ASP A 3 5.53 -15.19 2.04
N GLU A 4 5.60 -15.16 0.72
CA GLU A 4 6.75 -14.65 -0.01
C GLU A 4 6.67 -13.13 0.09
N THR A 5 7.25 -12.60 1.17
CA THR A 5 7.43 -11.16 1.32
C THR A 5 8.45 -10.69 0.30
N LEU A 6 8.20 -9.51 -0.27
CA LEU A 6 9.16 -8.87 -1.18
C LEU A 6 10.50 -8.68 -0.46
N PRO A 7 11.63 -8.86 -1.15
CA PRO A 7 12.93 -8.51 -0.59
C PRO A 7 12.95 -7.00 -0.27
N PHE A 8 13.74 -6.62 0.73
CA PHE A 8 13.76 -5.24 1.25
C PHE A 8 14.00 -4.18 0.16
N ALA A 9 14.87 -4.46 -0.81
CA ALA A 9 15.14 -3.54 -1.93
C ALA A 9 13.91 -3.28 -2.79
N ASP A 10 13.07 -4.29 -3.03
CA ASP A 10 11.83 -4.13 -3.80
C ASP A 10 10.77 -3.38 -2.98
N LEU A 11 10.72 -3.60 -1.66
CA LEU A 11 9.85 -2.84 -0.75
C LEU A 11 10.22 -1.35 -0.73
N GLU A 12 11.51 -1.03 -0.64
CA GLU A 12 12.02 0.34 -0.68
C GLU A 12 11.63 1.02 -2.00
N HIS A 13 11.84 0.35 -3.13
CA HIS A 13 11.42 0.89 -4.43
C HIS A 13 9.92 1.13 -4.55
N VAL A 14 9.08 0.23 -4.02
CA VAL A 14 7.62 0.43 -4.01
C VAL A 14 7.25 1.62 -3.13
N TYR A 15 7.88 1.77 -1.97
CA TYR A 15 7.65 2.88 -1.05
C TYR A 15 8.08 4.22 -1.64
N GLU A 16 9.30 4.32 -2.18
CA GLU A 16 9.82 5.51 -2.86
C GLU A 16 8.88 5.93 -3.98
N ARG A 17 8.46 4.98 -4.83
CA ARG A 17 7.56 5.26 -5.94
C ARG A 17 6.19 5.76 -5.47
N LEU A 18 5.68 5.23 -4.36
CA LEU A 18 4.43 5.70 -3.75
C LEU A 18 4.58 7.13 -3.24
N ALA A 19 5.66 7.42 -2.50
CA ALA A 19 5.93 8.75 -1.96
C ALA A 19 6.04 9.80 -3.08
N GLU A 20 6.85 9.54 -4.12
CA GLU A 20 6.96 10.43 -5.29
C GLU A 20 5.62 10.67 -5.98
N THR A 21 4.76 9.64 -6.03
CA THR A 21 3.45 9.76 -6.67
C THR A 21 2.50 10.61 -5.83
N LEU A 22 2.52 10.46 -4.50
CA LEU A 22 1.72 11.27 -3.58
C LEU A 22 2.18 12.73 -3.61
N ASP A 23 3.49 12.99 -3.56
CA ASP A 23 4.07 14.34 -3.62
C ASP A 23 3.69 15.10 -4.91
N ALA A 24 3.43 14.38 -6.00
CA ALA A 24 3.01 14.96 -7.27
C ALA A 24 1.49 15.21 -7.37
N LEU A 25 0.70 14.68 -6.43
CA LEU A 25 -0.75 14.83 -6.43
C LEU A 25 -1.17 16.06 -5.58
N PRO A 26 -2.26 16.75 -5.96
CA PRO A 26 -2.89 17.72 -5.07
C PRO A 26 -3.43 17.01 -3.81
N GLU A 27 -3.25 17.60 -2.63
CA GLU A 27 -3.64 17.04 -1.33
C GLU A 27 -5.09 16.49 -1.30
N ALA A 28 -6.01 17.20 -1.96
CA ALA A 28 -7.42 16.79 -2.05
C ALA A 28 -7.65 15.46 -2.80
N GLN A 29 -6.66 14.97 -3.55
CA GLN A 29 -6.75 13.76 -4.37
C GLN A 29 -5.99 12.57 -3.77
N GLU A 30 -5.13 12.76 -2.76
CA GLU A 30 -4.31 11.71 -2.16
C GLU A 30 -5.18 10.56 -1.62
N SER A 31 -6.21 10.88 -0.82
CA SER A 31 -7.13 9.89 -0.27
C SER A 31 -7.85 9.07 -1.34
N HIS A 32 -8.22 9.71 -2.45
CA HIS A 32 -8.89 9.03 -3.56
C HIS A 32 -7.91 8.12 -4.32
N PHE A 33 -6.69 8.59 -4.55
CA PHE A 33 -5.62 7.80 -5.14
C PHE A 33 -5.31 6.56 -4.30
N LEU A 34 -5.15 6.69 -2.98
CA LEU A 34 -4.87 5.58 -2.08
C LEU A 34 -6.00 4.54 -2.09
N ALA A 35 -7.26 4.98 -2.09
CA ALA A 35 -8.40 4.07 -2.22
C ALA A 35 -8.40 3.31 -3.56
N GLN A 36 -8.07 3.99 -4.67
CA GLN A 36 -7.96 3.34 -5.98
C GLN A 36 -6.76 2.38 -6.07
N LEU A 37 -5.63 2.75 -5.48
CA LEU A 37 -4.44 1.89 -5.41
C LEU A 37 -4.75 0.61 -4.62
N ALA A 38 -5.38 0.73 -3.45
CA ALA A 38 -5.79 -0.41 -2.64
C ALA A 38 -6.72 -1.35 -3.43
N LEU A 39 -7.72 -0.79 -4.13
CA LEU A 39 -8.61 -1.58 -4.99
C LEU A 39 -7.84 -2.26 -6.13
N ALA A 40 -6.95 -1.54 -6.80
CA ALA A 40 -6.15 -2.07 -7.89
C ALA A 40 -5.23 -3.22 -7.44
N LEU A 41 -4.64 -3.13 -6.24
CA LEU A 41 -3.84 -4.19 -5.64
C LEU A 41 -4.72 -5.37 -5.19
N ALA A 42 -5.89 -5.10 -4.61
CA ALA A 42 -6.84 -6.14 -4.21
C ALA A 42 -7.32 -7.00 -5.40
N HIS A 43 -7.48 -6.39 -6.58
CA HIS A 43 -7.77 -7.12 -7.81
C HIS A 43 -6.63 -8.05 -8.28
N ARG A 44 -5.40 -7.80 -7.83
CA ARG A 44 -4.19 -8.54 -8.23
C ARG A 44 -3.76 -9.57 -7.19
N VAL A 45 -4.17 -9.41 -5.93
CA VAL A 45 -3.93 -10.35 -4.84
C VAL A 45 -5.10 -11.34 -4.76
N PRO A 46 -4.88 -12.65 -4.95
CA PRO A 46 -5.97 -13.64 -5.02
C PRO A 46 -6.66 -13.95 -3.68
N GLU A 47 -6.33 -13.24 -2.60
CA GLU A 47 -6.77 -13.54 -1.23
C GLU A 47 -7.24 -12.26 -0.52
N VAL A 48 -8.55 -12.13 -0.31
CA VAL A 48 -9.16 -10.97 0.36
C VAL A 48 -8.64 -10.76 1.78
N GLU A 49 -8.36 -11.85 2.52
CA GLU A 49 -7.87 -11.76 3.90
C GLU A 49 -6.48 -11.11 3.97
N ARG A 50 -5.61 -11.37 2.99
CA ARG A 50 -4.28 -10.72 2.90
C ARG A 50 -4.40 -9.23 2.64
N VAL A 51 -5.35 -8.83 1.80
CA VAL A 51 -5.61 -7.42 1.51
C VAL A 51 -6.12 -6.70 2.75
N MET A 52 -7.05 -7.32 3.49
CA MET A 52 -7.58 -6.75 4.73
C MET A 52 -6.50 -6.63 5.81
N ALA A 53 -5.65 -7.66 5.98
CA ALA A 53 -4.53 -7.61 6.91
C ALA A 53 -3.56 -6.47 6.58
N ALA A 54 -3.20 -6.28 5.31
CA ALA A 54 -2.32 -5.17 4.88
C ALA A 54 -2.92 -3.78 5.18
N ILE A 55 -4.25 -3.62 5.08
CA ILE A 55 -4.94 -2.37 5.45
C ILE A 55 -4.86 -2.13 6.96
N ASP A 56 -5.09 -3.17 7.76
CA ASP A 56 -5.01 -3.06 9.22
C ASP A 56 -3.58 -2.74 9.68
N GLU A 57 -2.57 -3.40 9.11
CA GLU A 57 -1.15 -3.10 9.36
C GLU A 57 -0.79 -1.65 9.03
N ALA A 58 -1.23 -1.14 7.87
CA ALA A 58 -1.02 0.26 7.49
C ALA A 58 -1.69 1.24 8.48
N ARG A 59 -2.88 0.89 8.99
CA ARG A 59 -3.59 1.70 10.00
C ARG A 59 -2.85 1.71 11.34
N GLU A 60 -2.31 0.58 11.77
CA GLU A 60 -1.52 0.48 13.00
C GLU A 60 -0.22 1.27 12.90
N GLY A 61 0.49 1.20 11.77
CA GLY A 61 1.69 1.99 11.51
C GLY A 61 1.44 3.50 11.59
N THR A 62 0.31 3.96 11.05
CA THR A 62 -0.09 5.39 11.10
C THR A 62 -0.42 5.89 12.52
N ARG A 63 -0.72 4.98 13.46
CA ARG A 63 -1.06 5.33 14.84
C ARG A 63 0.16 5.40 15.77
N ALA A 64 1.32 4.92 15.31
CA ALA A 64 2.55 4.85 16.09
C ALA A 64 3.41 6.14 16.04
N ASP A 65 2.96 7.16 15.30
CA ASP A 65 3.56 8.51 15.23
C ASP A 65 2.76 9.54 16.04
#